data_AF-A0AAW1KMF6-F1
#
_entry.id   AF-A0AAW1KMF6-F1
#
_cell.length_a   1.000
_cell.length_b   1.000
_cell.length_c   1.000
_cell.angle_alpha   90.00
_cell.angle_beta   90.00
_cell.angle_gamma   90.00
#
_symmetry.space_group_name_H-M   'P 1'
#
loop_
_entity.id
_entity.type
_entity.pdbx_description
1 polymer ?
#
loop_
_entity_poly.entity_id
_entity_poly.type
_entity_poly.pdbx_seq_one_letter_code
_entity_poly.pdbx_strand_id
1 'polypeptide(L)'
;MELYPYASISKKALPTPCLTTNKVYYLRTLLDLDYLDNFGIHNLGNNKTYTYMWDESIASRDSSEVASCLLKFIKQLPPSTKSIIAFSDSCGGQNKNKNTLKLWMYIVNNTNIETVDHKFLEPGHTYMECDEDFGLIEKHKRHIQYVFVPNEWTKAVQETSKWFYVQEMTSKDFFSFSDLDGISPNLKKDKEKQNVAWRTVKWLRLEKCNLYSMKFKNTLTESFEFLEADWSLKSKGRPSMQKLKLL
;
A
#
# COMPACT_ATOMS: atom_id res chain seq x y z
N MET A 1 16.63 10.41 17.76
CA MET A 1 16.81 10.28 16.30
C MET A 1 15.52 9.68 15.76
N GLU A 2 14.56 10.54 15.44
CA GLU A 2 13.26 10.12 14.94
C GLU A 2 13.44 9.57 13.52
N LEU A 3 13.45 8.24 13.41
CA LEU A 3 13.36 7.55 12.13
C LEU A 3 11.92 7.76 11.65
N TYR A 4 11.72 8.79 10.84
CA TYR A 4 10.52 8.94 10.03
C TYR A 4 10.60 7.85 8.93
N PRO A 5 9.78 6.79 8.97
CA PRO A 5 9.73 5.84 7.88
C PRO A 5 8.98 6.53 6.75
N TYR A 6 9.73 7.21 5.89
CA TYR A 6 9.19 7.62 4.61
C TYR A 6 9.16 6.38 3.72
N ALA A 7 7.95 6.01 3.29
CA ALA A 7 7.72 4.81 2.50
C ALA A 7 7.10 5.19 1.16
N SER A 8 7.80 4.96 0.04
CA SER A 8 7.16 4.97 -1.28
C SER A 8 6.55 3.59 -1.55
N ILE A 9 5.35 3.57 -2.14
CA ILE A 9 4.52 2.36 -2.26
C ILE A 9 4.03 2.19 -3.70
N SER A 10 4.30 1.04 -4.31
CA SER A 10 3.85 0.73 -5.67
C SER A 10 3.76 -0.79 -5.91
N LYS A 11 2.96 -1.22 -6.89
CA LYS A 11 2.70 -2.63 -7.21
C LYS A 11 2.94 -2.91 -8.69
N LYS A 12 3.53 -4.06 -9.00
CA LYS A 12 3.78 -4.53 -10.37
C LYS A 12 3.54 -6.04 -10.50
N ALA A 13 2.89 -6.47 -11.59
CA ALA A 13 2.72 -7.89 -11.90
C ALA A 13 3.88 -8.41 -12.76
N LEU A 14 4.40 -9.59 -12.44
CA LEU A 14 5.45 -10.28 -13.17
C LEU A 14 4.86 -11.51 -13.88
N PRO A 15 4.97 -11.61 -15.21
CA PRO A 15 4.41 -12.74 -15.95
C PRO A 15 5.25 -14.00 -15.74
N THR A 16 4.56 -15.14 -15.55
CA THR A 16 5.16 -16.48 -15.53
C THR A 16 4.37 -17.38 -16.49
N PRO A 17 5.02 -18.20 -17.32
CA PRO A 17 6.45 -18.21 -17.62
C PRO A 17 6.89 -16.98 -18.42
N CYS A 18 8.12 -16.51 -18.17
CA CYS A 18 8.76 -15.47 -18.96
C CYS A 18 9.74 -16.12 -19.94
N LEU A 19 9.37 -16.18 -21.23
CA LEU A 19 10.23 -16.69 -22.30
C LEU A 19 10.56 -15.57 -23.31
N THR A 20 11.71 -15.70 -23.96
CA THR A 20 12.21 -14.77 -24.99
C THR A 20 11.48 -14.87 -26.34
N THR A 21 10.55 -15.81 -26.50
CA THR A 21 9.85 -16.06 -27.76
C THR A 21 8.55 -15.28 -27.88
N ASN A 22 8.31 -14.68 -29.05
CA ASN A 22 7.10 -13.91 -29.36
C ASN A 22 5.79 -14.71 -29.22
N LYS A 23 5.84 -16.05 -29.27
CA LYS A 23 4.66 -16.91 -29.10
C LYS A 23 4.00 -16.73 -27.72
N VAL A 24 4.78 -16.45 -26.67
CA VAL A 24 4.26 -16.24 -25.32
C VAL A 24 3.32 -15.03 -25.26
N TYR A 25 3.58 -13.99 -26.06
CA TYR A 25 2.71 -12.81 -26.13
C TYR A 25 1.26 -13.18 -26.49
N TYR A 26 1.07 -14.12 -27.42
CA TYR A 26 -0.25 -14.58 -27.86
C TYR A 26 -0.88 -15.60 -26.91
N LEU A 27 -0.08 -16.31 -26.12
CA LEU A 27 -0.56 -17.26 -25.11
C LEU A 27 -0.92 -16.59 -23.79
N ARG A 28 -0.66 -15.28 -23.62
CA ARG A 28 -0.95 -14.52 -22.39
C ARG A 28 -2.39 -14.67 -21.92
N THR A 29 -3.37 -14.68 -22.82
CA THR A 29 -4.80 -14.85 -22.48
C THR A 29 -5.13 -16.24 -21.92
N LEU A 30 -4.28 -17.25 -22.16
CA LEU A 30 -4.42 -18.60 -21.59
C LEU A 30 -3.56 -18.78 -20.33
N LEU A 31 -2.55 -17.93 -20.13
CA LEU A 31 -1.60 -17.94 -19.01
C LEU A 31 -2.00 -16.97 -17.89
N ASP A 32 -3.21 -16.41 -17.92
CA ASP A 32 -3.75 -15.47 -16.92
C ASP A 32 -3.90 -16.06 -15.50
N LEU A 33 -3.29 -17.23 -15.22
CA LEU A 33 -3.31 -17.91 -13.93
C LEU A 33 -1.98 -17.90 -13.17
N ASP A 34 -0.85 -17.51 -13.80
CA ASP A 34 0.50 -17.64 -13.21
C ASP A 34 1.25 -16.30 -13.11
N TYR A 35 0.58 -15.23 -12.72
CA TYR A 35 1.29 -13.98 -12.43
C TYR A 35 1.71 -13.92 -10.98
N LEU A 36 2.95 -13.48 -10.78
CA LEU A 36 3.45 -13.14 -9.46
C LEU A 36 3.28 -11.64 -9.24
N ASP A 37 2.43 -11.27 -8.30
CA ASP A 37 2.24 -9.91 -7.86
C ASP A 37 3.40 -9.48 -6.97
N ASN A 38 4.03 -8.37 -7.32
CA ASN A 38 5.14 -7.76 -6.58
C ASN A 38 4.71 -6.40 -6.03
N PHE A 39 4.56 -6.31 -4.72
CA PHE A 39 4.31 -5.06 -4.01
C PHE A 39 5.58 -4.54 -3.35
N GLY A 40 6.04 -3.38 -3.79
CA GLY A 40 7.26 -2.73 -3.32
C GLY A 40 6.99 -1.60 -2.34
N ILE A 41 7.73 -1.62 -1.23
CA ILE A 41 7.82 -0.52 -0.27
C ILE A 41 9.29 -0.13 -0.13
N HIS A 42 9.64 1.08 -0.55
CA HIS A 42 10.98 1.62 -0.34
C HIS A 42 11.00 2.46 0.93
N ASN A 43 11.80 2.07 1.92
CA ASN A 43 11.97 2.83 3.14
C ASN A 43 13.20 3.74 3.03
N LEU A 44 12.95 5.04 2.89
CA LEU A 44 14.00 6.05 2.72
C LEU A 44 14.87 6.22 3.98
N GLY A 45 14.34 5.92 5.16
CA GLY A 45 15.07 6.09 6.42
C GLY A 45 16.26 5.11 6.56
N ASN A 46 16.14 3.93 5.96
CA ASN A 46 17.20 2.91 5.95
C ASN A 46 17.69 2.57 4.54
N ASN A 47 17.14 3.20 3.50
CA ASN A 47 17.39 2.95 2.09
C ASN A 47 17.28 1.47 1.71
N LYS A 48 16.31 0.76 2.29
CA LYS A 48 16.01 -0.65 2.00
C LYS A 48 14.68 -0.77 1.27
N THR A 49 14.65 -1.69 0.33
CA THR A 49 13.47 -2.01 -0.46
C THR A 49 12.86 -3.30 0.07
N TYR A 50 11.60 -3.24 0.48
CA TYR A 50 10.83 -4.38 0.93
C TYR A 50 9.86 -4.78 -0.17
N THR A 51 9.98 -6.01 -0.64
CA THR A 51 9.19 -6.54 -1.74
C THR A 51 8.35 -7.71 -1.23
N TYR A 52 7.04 -7.57 -1.29
CA TYR A 52 6.08 -8.63 -0.93
C TYR A 52 5.57 -9.29 -2.20
N MET A 53 5.76 -10.60 -2.31
CA MET A 53 5.44 -11.35 -3.52
C MET A 53 4.42 -12.45 -3.22
N TRP A 54 3.39 -12.57 -4.07
CA TRP A 54 2.44 -13.67 -4.03
C TRP A 54 1.94 -14.03 -5.41
N ASP A 55 1.50 -15.27 -5.54
CA ASP A 55 0.88 -15.81 -6.75
C ASP A 55 -0.65 -15.65 -6.67
N GLU A 56 -1.32 -15.49 -7.81
CA GLU A 56 -2.79 -15.33 -7.87
C GLU A 56 -3.57 -16.54 -7.31
N SER A 57 -2.98 -17.74 -7.30
CA SER A 57 -3.55 -18.91 -6.62
C SER A 57 -3.65 -18.74 -5.10
N ILE A 58 -2.84 -17.85 -4.51
CA ILE A 58 -2.80 -17.58 -3.08
C ILE A 58 -3.80 -16.49 -2.69
N ALA A 59 -3.83 -15.39 -3.44
CA ALA A 59 -4.69 -14.23 -3.17
C ALA A 59 -4.90 -13.37 -4.42
N SER A 60 -5.96 -12.57 -4.43
CA SER A 60 -6.29 -11.72 -5.58
C SER A 60 -5.36 -10.50 -5.69
N ARG A 61 -5.62 -9.64 -6.68
CA ARG A 61 -4.85 -8.42 -6.92
C ARG A 61 -5.41 -7.17 -6.26
N ASP A 62 -6.40 -7.33 -5.41
CA ASP A 62 -7.21 -6.22 -4.95
C ASP A 62 -6.53 -5.38 -3.87
N SER A 63 -7.20 -4.28 -3.52
CA SER A 63 -6.75 -3.36 -2.48
C SER A 63 -6.61 -3.98 -1.08
N SER A 64 -7.28 -5.10 -0.80
CA SER A 64 -7.21 -5.78 0.50
C SER A 64 -5.85 -6.46 0.68
N GLU A 65 -5.31 -7.05 -0.38
CA GLU A 65 -4.03 -7.75 -0.38
C GLU A 65 -2.89 -6.75 -0.25
N VAL A 66 -2.99 -5.61 -0.96
CA VAL A 66 -2.09 -4.46 -0.81
C VAL A 66 -2.08 -3.97 0.65
N ALA A 67 -3.27 -3.80 1.25
CA ALA A 67 -3.39 -3.36 2.63
C ALA A 67 -2.80 -4.38 3.62
N SER A 68 -2.94 -5.68 3.34
CA SER A 68 -2.35 -6.75 4.16
C SER A 68 -0.82 -6.75 4.10
N CYS A 69 -0.24 -6.53 2.91
CA CYS A 69 1.21 -6.40 2.75
C CYS A 69 1.74 -5.18 3.54
N LEU A 70 1.05 -4.05 3.43
CA LEU A 70 1.40 -2.83 4.17
C LEU A 70 1.30 -3.04 5.70
N LEU A 71 0.29 -3.76 6.17
CA LEU A 71 0.18 -4.14 7.58
C LEU A 71 1.39 -4.97 8.04
N LYS A 72 1.82 -5.94 7.23
CA LYS A 72 2.99 -6.79 7.54
C LYS A 72 4.28 -5.96 7.62
N PHE A 73 4.47 -5.00 6.72
CA PHE A 73 5.59 -4.06 6.78
C PHE A 73 5.57 -3.24 8.07
N ILE A 74 4.42 -2.71 8.47
CA ILE A 74 4.31 -1.87 9.67
C ILE A 74 4.57 -2.67 10.95
N LYS A 75 4.21 -3.96 10.98
CA LYS A 75 4.58 -4.87 12.08
C LYS A 75 6.10 -5.07 12.22
N GLN A 76 6.87 -4.87 11.14
CA GLN A 76 8.33 -4.96 11.15
C GLN A 76 9.03 -3.65 11.55
N LEU A 77 8.28 -2.53 11.61
CA LEU A 77 8.84 -1.26 12.03
C LEU A 77 9.22 -1.28 13.52
N PRO A 78 10.24 -0.50 13.93
CA PRO A 78 10.61 -0.38 15.33
C PRO A 78 9.43 0.10 16.19
N PRO A 79 9.24 -0.45 17.41
CA PRO A 79 8.15 -0.04 18.30
C PRO A 79 8.26 1.42 18.79
N SER A 80 9.41 2.06 18.56
CA SER A 80 9.67 3.48 18.82
C SER A 80 9.10 4.42 17.75
N THR A 81 8.61 3.89 16.63
CA THR A 81 8.05 4.70 15.54
C THR A 81 6.70 5.28 15.95
N LYS A 82 6.64 6.61 16.04
CA LYS A 82 5.42 7.36 16.41
C LYS A 82 4.69 7.98 15.22
N SER A 83 5.40 8.25 14.12
CA SER A 83 4.84 8.90 12.94
C SER A 83 5.20 8.11 11.69
N ILE A 84 4.29 8.05 10.72
CA ILE A 84 4.50 7.45 9.40
C ILE A 84 4.19 8.49 8.33
N ILE A 85 5.06 8.60 7.32
CA ILE A 85 4.80 9.43 6.14
C ILE A 85 4.88 8.51 4.91
N ALA A 86 3.75 8.14 4.35
CA ALA A 86 3.66 7.31 3.17
C ALA A 86 3.47 8.17 1.91
N PHE A 87 4.19 7.82 0.84
CA PHE A 87 4.02 8.38 -0.49
C PHE A 87 3.53 7.28 -1.43
N SER A 88 2.53 7.57 -2.25
CA SER A 88 2.08 6.64 -3.28
C SER A 88 1.57 7.36 -4.50
N ASP A 89 1.40 6.61 -5.59
CA ASP A 89 0.60 7.09 -6.71
C ASP A 89 -0.86 7.33 -6.31
N SER A 90 -1.59 8.05 -7.16
CA SER A 90 -3.02 8.31 -6.99
C SER A 90 -3.91 7.17 -7.53
N CYS A 91 -3.39 5.93 -7.66
CA CYS A 91 -4.13 4.82 -8.26
C CYS A 91 -5.28 4.36 -7.36
N GLY A 92 -6.52 4.55 -7.82
CA GLY A 92 -7.72 4.21 -7.07
C GLY A 92 -7.91 2.71 -6.84
N GLY A 93 -7.37 1.85 -7.71
CA GLY A 93 -7.46 0.39 -7.57
C GLY A 93 -6.55 -0.18 -6.48
N GLN A 94 -5.47 0.52 -6.14
CA GLN A 94 -4.40 -0.03 -5.30
C GLN A 94 -4.15 0.80 -4.04
N ASN A 95 -3.87 2.09 -4.20
CA ASN A 95 -3.38 2.93 -3.11
C ASN A 95 -4.45 3.90 -2.59
N LYS A 96 -5.21 4.54 -3.49
CA LYS A 96 -6.19 5.59 -3.18
C LYS A 96 -7.61 5.05 -3.03
N ASN A 97 -7.79 4.09 -2.12
CA ASN A 97 -9.07 3.45 -1.86
C ASN A 97 -9.46 3.47 -0.37
N LYS A 98 -10.68 2.99 -0.09
CA LYS A 98 -11.23 2.92 1.28
C LYS A 98 -10.52 1.89 2.15
N ASN A 99 -10.00 0.81 1.58
CA ASN A 99 -9.32 -0.25 2.34
C ASN A 99 -7.98 0.25 2.90
N THR A 100 -7.21 0.99 2.11
CA THR A 100 -6.02 1.70 2.58
C THR A 100 -6.35 2.68 3.71
N LEU A 101 -7.43 3.44 3.59
CA LEU A 101 -7.87 4.34 4.67
C LEU A 101 -8.25 3.59 5.95
N LYS A 102 -9.05 2.53 5.84
CA LYS A 102 -9.44 1.68 6.98
C LYS A 102 -8.22 1.06 7.65
N LEU A 103 -7.24 0.62 6.86
CA LEU A 103 -5.97 0.11 7.37
C LEU A 103 -5.24 1.18 8.20
N TRP A 104 -5.10 2.40 7.68
CA TRP A 104 -4.44 3.48 8.42
C TRP A 104 -5.17 3.81 9.72
N MET A 105 -6.50 3.85 9.71
CA MET A 105 -7.30 4.00 10.92
C MET A 105 -7.04 2.86 11.93
N TYR A 106 -6.98 1.62 11.44
CA TYR A 106 -6.68 0.45 12.26
C TYR A 106 -5.30 0.56 12.92
N ILE A 107 -4.28 0.97 12.16
CA ILE A 107 -2.90 1.13 12.64
C ILE A 107 -2.83 2.19 13.73
N VAL A 108 -3.36 3.37 13.48
CA VAL A 108 -3.35 4.49 14.44
C VAL A 108 -4.07 4.10 15.74
N ASN A 109 -5.15 3.31 15.64
CA ASN A 109 -5.92 2.88 16.81
C ASN A 109 -5.24 1.77 17.62
N ASN A 110 -4.60 0.80 16.95
CA ASN A 110 -4.14 -0.44 17.60
C ASN A 110 -2.62 -0.51 17.82
N THR A 111 -1.85 0.50 17.38
CA THR A 111 -0.39 0.53 17.53
C THR A 111 0.08 1.78 18.28
N ASN A 112 1.39 1.91 18.46
CA ASN A 112 2.02 3.09 19.09
C ASN A 112 2.12 4.31 18.16
N ILE A 113 1.67 4.17 16.90
CA ILE A 113 1.72 5.24 15.91
C ILE A 113 0.67 6.31 16.27
N GLU A 114 1.16 7.52 16.49
CA GLU A 114 0.38 8.70 16.85
C GLU A 114 -0.14 9.41 15.60
N THR A 115 0.64 9.45 14.52
CA THR A 115 0.28 10.16 13.29
C THR A 115 0.62 9.38 12.02
N VAL A 116 -0.28 9.41 11.05
CA VAL A 116 -0.06 8.85 9.71
C VAL A 116 -0.38 9.94 8.69
N ASP A 117 0.61 10.29 7.88
CA ASP A 117 0.49 11.15 6.72
C ASP A 117 0.62 10.32 5.44
N HIS A 118 -0.46 10.18 4.67
CA HIS A 118 -0.44 9.52 3.37
C HIS A 118 -0.59 10.57 2.26
N LYS A 119 0.49 10.78 1.51
CA LYS A 119 0.61 11.75 0.42
C LYS A 119 0.49 11.03 -0.93
N PHE A 120 -0.48 11.43 -1.73
CA PHE A 120 -0.68 10.96 -3.09
C PHE A 120 -0.03 11.92 -4.07
N LEU A 121 0.85 11.37 -4.90
CA LEU A 121 1.55 12.13 -5.92
C LEU A 121 0.72 12.25 -7.19
N GLU A 122 0.97 13.32 -7.96
CA GLU A 122 0.28 13.57 -9.22
C GLU A 122 0.84 12.70 -10.34
N PRO A 123 -0.03 12.06 -11.14
CA PRO A 123 0.39 11.28 -12.31
C PRO A 123 1.23 12.13 -13.28
N GLY A 124 2.37 11.60 -13.72
CA GLY A 124 3.21 12.23 -14.76
C GLY A 124 4.38 13.09 -14.25
N HIS A 125 4.42 13.41 -12.96
CA HIS A 125 5.57 14.08 -12.32
C HIS A 125 6.19 13.26 -11.18
N THR A 126 5.92 11.95 -11.18
CA THR A 126 6.33 11.04 -10.12
C THR A 126 7.49 10.18 -10.59
N TYR A 127 8.69 10.47 -10.10
CA TYR A 127 9.78 9.51 -10.09
C TYR A 127 9.92 9.08 -8.63
N MET A 128 9.28 7.97 -8.25
CA MET A 128 9.40 7.43 -6.89
C MET A 128 10.61 6.50 -6.82
N GLU A 129 11.17 6.32 -5.63
CA GLU A 129 12.25 5.38 -5.38
C GLU A 129 11.80 3.94 -5.67
N CYS A 130 10.52 3.63 -5.44
CA CYS A 130 9.93 2.37 -5.90
C CYS A 130 9.96 2.19 -7.43
N ASP A 131 9.84 3.26 -8.22
CA ASP A 131 9.91 3.16 -9.68
C ASP A 131 11.35 2.88 -10.13
N GLU A 132 12.34 3.45 -9.44
CA GLU A 132 13.76 3.12 -9.62
C GLU A 132 14.04 1.66 -9.28
N ASP A 133 13.54 1.18 -8.14
CA ASP A 133 13.67 -0.22 -7.72
C ASP A 133 13.06 -1.19 -8.74
N PHE A 134 11.86 -0.89 -9.27
CA PHE A 134 11.28 -1.68 -10.36
C PHE A 134 12.06 -1.55 -11.67
N GLY A 135 12.69 -0.41 -11.92
CA GLY A 135 13.61 -0.23 -13.04
C GLY A 135 14.84 -1.14 -12.94
N LEU A 136 15.39 -1.30 -11.73
CA LEU A 136 16.49 -2.23 -11.46
C LEU A 136 16.07 -3.69 -11.70
N ILE A 137 14.87 -4.08 -11.23
CA ILE A 137 14.31 -5.42 -11.46
C ILE A 137 14.15 -5.67 -12.96
N GLU A 138 13.59 -4.72 -13.72
CA GLU A 138 13.44 -4.87 -15.18
C GLU A 138 14.78 -4.95 -15.91
N LYS A 139 15.78 -4.21 -15.45
CA LYS A 139 17.13 -4.30 -16.02
C LYS A 139 17.75 -5.67 -15.74
N HIS A 140 17.64 -6.17 -14.50
CA HIS A 140 18.12 -7.49 -14.12
C HIS A 140 17.41 -8.59 -14.90
N LYS A 141 16.08 -8.49 -15.05
CA LYS A 141 15.24 -9.38 -15.85
C LYS A 141 15.73 -9.56 -17.30
N ARG A 142 16.30 -8.53 -17.94
CA ARG A 142 16.83 -8.64 -19.32
C ARG A 142 17.99 -9.64 -19.43
N HIS A 143 18.65 -9.97 -18.33
CA HIS A 143 19.72 -10.95 -18.29
C HIS A 143 19.23 -12.37 -17.98
N ILE A 144 17.97 -12.53 -17.60
CA ILE A 144 17.35 -13.82 -17.30
C ILE A 144 16.68 -14.33 -18.59
N GLN A 145 17.13 -15.48 -19.08
CA GLN A 145 16.62 -16.04 -20.34
C GLN A 145 15.24 -16.67 -20.18
N TYR A 146 15.00 -17.36 -19.06
CA TYR A 146 13.76 -18.08 -18.82
C TYR A 146 13.38 -18.00 -17.34
N VAL A 147 12.09 -17.81 -17.08
CA VAL A 147 11.47 -18.01 -15.76
C VAL A 147 10.29 -18.94 -15.97
N PHE A 148 10.30 -20.09 -15.32
CA PHE A 148 9.27 -21.12 -15.46
C PHE A 148 8.34 -21.21 -14.25
N VAL A 149 8.83 -20.86 -13.05
CA VAL A 149 8.06 -20.95 -11.81
C VAL A 149 8.09 -19.66 -11.01
N PRO A 150 7.03 -19.31 -10.25
CA PRO A 150 6.99 -18.07 -9.47
C PRO A 150 8.15 -17.91 -8.47
N ASN A 151 8.63 -19.00 -7.85
CA ASN A 151 9.78 -18.96 -6.94
C ASN A 151 11.12 -18.57 -7.61
N GLU A 152 11.23 -18.66 -8.93
CA GLU A 152 12.41 -18.15 -9.64
C GLU A 152 12.39 -16.61 -9.70
N TRP A 153 11.20 -16.00 -9.75
CA TRP A 153 11.07 -14.56 -9.66
C TRP A 153 11.47 -14.02 -8.29
N THR A 154 11.14 -14.73 -7.20
CA THR A 154 11.49 -14.28 -5.85
C THR A 154 13.01 -14.23 -5.66
N LYS A 155 13.72 -15.25 -6.19
CA LYS A 155 15.19 -15.26 -6.26
C LYS A 155 15.73 -14.15 -7.16
N ALA A 156 15.20 -13.99 -8.36
CA ALA A 156 15.64 -12.95 -9.30
C ALA A 156 15.52 -11.54 -8.73
N VAL A 157 14.43 -11.24 -8.01
CA VAL A 157 14.24 -9.95 -7.35
C VAL A 157 15.23 -9.80 -6.19
N GLN A 158 15.45 -10.86 -5.40
CA GLN A 158 16.42 -10.83 -4.30
C GLN A 158 17.87 -10.66 -4.80
N GLU A 159 18.21 -11.19 -5.97
CA GLU A 159 19.52 -11.07 -6.61
C GLU A 159 19.72 -9.71 -7.32
N THR A 160 18.65 -8.96 -7.56
CA THR A 160 18.72 -7.64 -8.20
C THR A 160 19.58 -6.68 -7.40
N SER A 161 19.46 -6.70 -6.06
CA SER A 161 20.32 -5.90 -5.19
C SER A 161 20.40 -6.39 -3.74
N LYS A 162 21.52 -6.09 -3.07
CA LYS A 162 21.77 -6.44 -1.66
C LYS A 162 20.82 -5.76 -0.66
N TRP A 163 20.20 -4.65 -1.03
CA TRP A 163 19.27 -3.89 -0.17
C TRP A 163 17.80 -4.28 -0.37
N PHE A 164 17.54 -5.27 -1.23
CA PHE A 164 16.21 -5.81 -1.43
C PHE A 164 15.94 -6.88 -0.39
N TYR A 165 14.79 -6.79 0.26
CA TYR A 165 14.26 -7.80 1.17
C TYR A 165 12.98 -8.35 0.54
N VAL A 166 13.06 -9.56 0.00
CA VAL A 166 11.92 -10.24 -0.61
C VAL A 166 11.22 -11.12 0.43
N GLN A 167 9.92 -10.93 0.57
CA GLN A 167 9.05 -11.70 1.43
C GLN A 167 7.97 -12.38 0.60
N GLU A 168 8.00 -13.70 0.55
CA GLU A 168 6.89 -14.49 0.03
C GLU A 168 5.71 -14.40 1.01
N MET A 169 4.53 -14.08 0.47
CA MET A 169 3.28 -13.98 1.21
C MET A 169 2.47 -15.26 1.04
N THR A 170 1.80 -15.68 2.12
CA THR A 170 0.96 -16.88 2.15
C THR A 170 -0.50 -16.52 2.40
N SER A 171 -1.43 -17.45 2.18
CA SER A 171 -2.87 -17.20 2.41
C SER A 171 -3.20 -16.74 3.83
N LYS A 172 -2.34 -17.04 4.82
CA LYS A 172 -2.51 -16.62 6.23
C LYS A 172 -2.15 -15.16 6.47
N ASP A 173 -1.37 -14.56 5.58
CA ASP A 173 -0.93 -13.17 5.69
C ASP A 173 -1.99 -12.19 5.16
N PHE A 174 -3.02 -12.68 4.46
CA PHE A 174 -4.06 -11.87 3.86
C PHE A 174 -5.28 -11.77 4.76
N PHE A 175 -5.75 -10.54 4.97
CA PHE A 175 -6.88 -10.23 5.83
C PHE A 175 -8.01 -9.58 5.06
N SER A 176 -9.25 -9.95 5.40
CA SER A 176 -10.42 -9.25 4.89
C SER A 176 -10.68 -7.98 5.69
N PHE A 177 -10.85 -6.86 4.98
CA PHE A 177 -11.23 -5.56 5.54
C PHE A 177 -12.74 -5.32 5.54
N SER A 178 -13.54 -6.37 5.31
CA SER A 178 -15.01 -6.33 5.36
C SER A 178 -15.54 -5.97 6.74
N ASP A 179 -14.90 -6.44 7.80
CA ASP A 179 -15.33 -6.18 9.18
C ASP A 179 -15.17 -4.69 9.57
N LEU A 180 -14.37 -3.95 8.80
CA LEU A 180 -14.15 -2.51 8.91
C LEU A 180 -15.17 -1.68 8.10
N ASP A 181 -16.05 -2.30 7.31
CA ASP A 181 -17.07 -1.57 6.53
C ASP A 181 -18.04 -0.79 7.40
N GLY A 182 -18.41 -1.31 8.57
CA GLY A 182 -19.31 -0.65 9.52
C GLY A 182 -18.72 0.62 10.16
N ILE A 183 -17.38 0.73 10.15
CA ILE A 183 -16.63 1.84 10.75
C ILE A 183 -16.19 2.85 9.69
N SER A 184 -16.11 2.41 8.43
CA SER A 184 -15.62 3.24 7.32
C SER A 184 -16.44 4.54 7.19
N PRO A 185 -15.76 5.69 7.07
CA PRO A 185 -16.46 6.94 6.79
C PRO A 185 -17.20 6.90 5.47
N ASN A 186 -18.44 7.40 5.49
CA ASN A 186 -19.07 7.88 4.27
C ASN A 186 -18.44 9.24 3.92
N LEU A 187 -17.31 9.21 3.21
CA LEU A 187 -16.52 10.36 2.75
C LEU A 187 -17.23 11.21 1.68
N LYS A 188 -18.55 11.38 1.76
CA LYS A 188 -19.30 12.20 0.82
C LYS A 188 -19.27 13.67 1.19
N LYS A 189 -19.14 13.99 2.49
CA LYS A 189 -19.17 15.36 3.01
C LYS A 189 -18.13 15.59 4.11
N ASP A 190 -17.61 16.80 4.21
CA ASP A 190 -16.73 17.25 5.28
C ASP A 190 -17.53 17.76 6.50
N LYS A 191 -16.84 18.26 7.55
CA LYS A 191 -17.47 18.89 8.72
C LYS A 191 -18.34 20.09 8.35
N GLU A 192 -17.99 20.81 7.29
CA GLU A 192 -18.71 21.98 6.79
C GLU A 192 -19.87 21.63 5.83
N LYS A 193 -20.15 20.33 5.65
CA LYS A 193 -21.16 19.77 4.73
C LYS A 193 -20.87 20.01 3.24
N GLN A 194 -19.67 20.44 2.87
CA GLN A 194 -19.22 20.50 1.49
C GLN A 194 -18.90 19.10 0.96
N ASN A 195 -19.03 18.90 -0.35
CA ASN A 195 -18.76 17.61 -0.97
C ASN A 195 -17.25 17.33 -0.99
N VAL A 196 -16.84 16.20 -0.43
CA VAL A 196 -15.43 15.77 -0.48
C VAL A 196 -15.17 15.08 -1.81
N ALA A 197 -14.47 15.77 -2.71
CA ALA A 197 -13.99 15.18 -3.95
C ALA A 197 -12.79 14.26 -3.66
N TRP A 198 -13.04 13.01 -3.27
CA TRP A 198 -11.97 12.04 -2.92
C TRP A 198 -10.86 11.96 -3.97
N ARG A 199 -11.21 12.08 -5.25
CA ARG A 199 -10.24 12.06 -6.36
C ARG A 199 -9.22 13.20 -6.30
N THR A 200 -9.56 14.36 -5.75
CA THR A 200 -8.67 15.54 -5.69
C THR A 200 -7.79 15.57 -4.44
N VAL A 201 -8.07 14.70 -3.46
CA VAL A 201 -7.31 14.64 -2.21
C VAL A 201 -5.86 14.22 -2.50
N LYS A 202 -4.88 15.03 -2.09
CA LYS A 202 -3.45 14.74 -2.27
C LYS A 202 -2.75 14.40 -0.97
N TRP A 203 -3.29 14.79 0.18
CA TRP A 203 -2.69 14.50 1.47
C TRP A 203 -3.78 14.12 2.45
N LEU A 204 -3.65 12.93 3.04
CA LEU A 204 -4.45 12.45 4.17
C LEU A 204 -3.61 12.43 5.44
N ARG A 205 -4.16 12.96 6.53
CA ARG A 205 -3.57 12.91 7.86
C ARG A 205 -4.56 12.28 8.85
N LEU A 206 -4.09 11.27 9.55
CA LEU A 206 -4.81 10.61 10.64
C LEU A 206 -4.00 10.74 11.93
N GLU A 207 -4.70 11.03 13.03
CA GLU A 207 -4.10 11.28 14.34
C GLU A 207 -4.79 10.40 15.39
N LYS A 208 -4.00 9.83 16.31
CA LYS A 208 -4.49 8.93 17.35
C LYS A 208 -5.44 9.61 18.33
N CYS A 209 -5.27 10.92 18.55
CA CYS A 209 -6.16 11.71 19.38
C CYS A 209 -7.58 11.79 18.80
N ASN A 210 -7.73 11.69 17.47
CA ASN A 210 -8.98 11.88 16.75
C ASN A 210 -9.29 10.70 15.82
N LEU A 211 -9.67 9.58 16.43
CA LEU A 211 -9.93 8.30 15.75
C LEU A 211 -11.08 8.31 14.73
N TYR A 212 -12.00 9.28 14.84
CA TYR A 212 -13.17 9.40 13.97
C TYR A 212 -13.14 10.61 13.06
N SER A 213 -12.00 11.29 12.97
CA SER A 213 -11.80 12.37 12.00
C SER A 213 -10.55 12.16 11.16
N MET A 214 -10.58 12.75 9.98
CA MET A 214 -9.50 12.72 9.00
C MET A 214 -9.27 14.13 8.50
N LYS A 215 -8.02 14.55 8.58
CA LYS A 215 -7.55 15.79 7.99
C LYS A 215 -7.12 15.51 6.56
N PHE A 216 -7.51 16.34 5.62
CA PHE A 216 -7.11 16.18 4.22
C PHE A 216 -6.83 17.52 3.53
N LYS A 217 -5.98 17.46 2.50
CA LYS A 217 -5.68 18.58 1.61
C LYS A 217 -5.73 18.15 0.15
N ASN A 218 -6.04 19.10 -0.72
CA ASN A 218 -5.95 18.94 -2.17
C ASN A 218 -4.59 19.37 -2.74
N THR A 219 -3.67 19.80 -1.88
CA THR A 219 -2.31 20.24 -2.20
C THR A 219 -1.30 19.49 -1.34
N LEU A 220 -0.08 19.34 -1.85
CA LEU A 220 1.06 18.80 -1.08
C LEU A 220 1.85 19.89 -0.34
N THR A 221 1.51 21.16 -0.59
CA THR A 221 2.17 22.32 0.00
C THR A 221 1.79 22.46 1.48
N GLU A 222 2.79 22.67 2.33
CA GLU A 222 2.61 22.72 3.78
C GLU A 222 1.81 23.94 4.24
N SER A 223 1.89 25.06 3.51
CA SER A 223 1.29 26.35 3.86
C SER A 223 -0.23 26.38 3.89
N PHE A 224 -0.91 25.46 3.19
CA PHE A 224 -2.38 25.40 3.21
C PHE A 224 -2.87 24.75 4.50
N GLU A 225 -4.05 25.13 4.97
CA GLU A 225 -4.68 24.49 6.12
C GLU A 225 -5.31 23.14 5.75
N PHE A 226 -5.46 22.25 6.72
CA PHE A 226 -6.16 20.97 6.52
C PHE A 226 -7.66 21.19 6.63
N LEU A 227 -8.41 20.63 5.68
CA LEU A 227 -9.85 20.43 5.84
C LEU A 227 -10.08 19.19 6.71
N GLU A 228 -11.15 19.16 7.48
CA GLU A 228 -11.46 18.03 8.37
C GLU A 228 -12.78 17.38 7.99
N ALA A 229 -12.75 16.07 7.77
CA ALA A 229 -13.94 15.23 7.67
C ALA A 229 -14.07 14.43 8.97
N ASP A 230 -15.22 14.54 9.63
CA ASP A 230 -15.51 13.80 10.86
C ASP A 230 -16.78 12.99 10.67
N TRP A 231 -16.74 11.77 11.17
CA TRP A 231 -17.83 10.79 11.10
C TRP A 231 -18.20 10.25 12.49
N SER A 232 -17.81 10.96 13.55
CA SER A 232 -18.23 10.75 14.95
C SER A 232 -19.75 10.63 15.11
N LEU A 233 -20.51 11.26 14.22
CA LEU A 233 -21.97 11.34 14.26
C LEU A 233 -22.61 10.44 13.19
N LYS A 234 -22.66 9.12 13.43
CA LYS A 234 -23.80 8.26 13.02
C LYS A 234 -23.77 6.86 13.64
N SER A 235 -24.85 6.61 14.40
CA SER A 235 -25.47 5.35 14.85
C SER A 235 -24.93 4.64 16.09
N LYS A 236 -25.76 4.64 17.14
CA LYS A 236 -25.87 3.56 18.15
C LYS A 236 -25.69 2.19 17.49
N GLY A 237 -24.80 1.35 18.04
CA GLY A 237 -24.68 -0.06 17.66
C GLY A 237 -23.51 -0.44 16.74
N ARG A 238 -22.64 0.49 16.32
CA ARG A 238 -21.43 0.12 15.55
C ARG A 238 -20.41 -0.60 16.44
N PRO A 239 -19.75 -1.68 15.95
CA PRO A 239 -18.65 -2.29 16.68
C PRO A 239 -17.52 -1.29 16.90
N SER A 240 -16.99 -1.25 18.12
CA SER A 240 -15.81 -0.45 18.47
C SER A 240 -14.60 -0.92 17.66
N MET A 241 -13.77 0.02 17.17
CA MET A 241 -12.48 -0.31 16.53
C MET A 241 -11.57 -1.17 17.43
N GLN A 242 -11.78 -1.14 18.75
CA GLN A 242 -11.05 -1.95 19.73
C GLN A 242 -11.40 -3.44 19.70
N LYS A 243 -12.49 -3.85 19.01
CA LYS A 243 -12.91 -5.26 18.92
C LYS A 243 -12.27 -6.01 17.73
N LEU A 244 -11.50 -5.35 16.89
CA LEU A 244 -10.93 -5.95 15.67
C LEU A 244 -9.56 -6.59 15.96
N LYS A 245 -9.53 -7.91 16.06
CA LYS A 245 -8.29 -8.69 16.12
C LYS A 245 -7.80 -9.00 14.69
N LEU A 246 -7.19 -8.01 14.04
CA LEU A 246 -6.28 -8.24 12.89
C LEU A 246 -4.80 -8.37 13.35
N LEU A 247 -4.62 -8.31 14.68
CA LEU A 247 -3.38 -8.50 15.43
C LEU A 247 -3.55 -9.70 16.36
#